data_AF-A0A3C0GS08-F1
#
_entry.id   AF-A0A3C0GS08-F1
#
_cell.length_a   1.000
_cell.length_b   1.000
_cell.length_c   1.000
_cell.angle_alpha   90.00
_cell.angle_beta   90.00
_cell.angle_gamma   90.00
#
_symmetry.space_group_name_H-M   'P 1'
#
loop_
_entity.id
_entity.type
_entity.pdbx_description
1 polymer ?
#
loop_
_entity_poly.entity_id
_entity_poly.type
_entity_poly.pdbx_seq_one_letter_code
_entity_poly.pdbx_strand_id
1 'polypeptide(L)'
;MPQETTPSVDPITELQADVAAYESIFAELTRAMDPAALLKVLTYLGRNAKREASENQTYDSLEHRRLVARIDALMVQVQPEARKQAISQRNEQNHLRKQRAKHQADSKRQREGKR
;
A
#
# COMPACT_ATOMS: atom_id res chain seq x y z
N MET A 1 -43.56 -33.14 -6.71
CA MET A 1 -42.46 -32.22 -7.03
C MET A 1 -42.04 -31.55 -5.73
N PRO A 2 -40.87 -31.88 -5.14
CA PRO A 2 -40.37 -31.11 -4.01
C PRO A 2 -39.89 -29.75 -4.53
N GLN A 3 -40.35 -28.67 -3.90
CA GLN A 3 -39.83 -27.32 -4.17
C GLN A 3 -38.44 -27.22 -3.55
N GLU A 4 -37.41 -27.09 -4.38
CA GLU A 4 -36.10 -26.63 -3.95
C GLU A 4 -36.23 -25.16 -3.55
N THR A 5 -36.44 -24.91 -2.26
CA THR A 5 -36.19 -23.59 -1.69
C THR A 5 -34.70 -23.39 -1.67
N THR A 6 -34.16 -22.74 -2.70
CA THR A 6 -32.83 -22.11 -2.61
C THR A 6 -32.84 -21.22 -1.37
N PRO A 7 -31.91 -21.40 -0.41
CA PRO A 7 -31.83 -20.50 0.72
C PRO A 7 -31.57 -19.10 0.18
N SER A 8 -32.55 -18.22 0.32
CA SER A 8 -32.36 -16.79 0.07
C SER A 8 -31.36 -16.31 1.10
N VAL A 9 -30.08 -16.24 0.70
CA VAL A 9 -29.04 -15.67 1.53
C VAL A 9 -29.49 -14.25 1.87
N ASP A 10 -29.53 -13.95 3.17
CA ASP A 10 -29.91 -12.63 3.64
C ASP A 10 -28.90 -11.61 3.06
N PRO A 11 -29.33 -10.56 2.34
CA PRO A 11 -28.44 -9.58 1.72
C PRO A 11 -27.49 -8.91 2.73
N ILE A 12 -27.86 -8.86 4.01
CA ILE A 12 -26.97 -8.37 5.08
C ILE A 12 -25.81 -9.36 5.32
N THR A 13 -26.07 -10.66 5.26
CA THR A 13 -25.07 -11.71 5.46
C THR A 13 -24.08 -11.75 4.30
N GLU A 14 -24.57 -11.57 3.07
CA GLU A 14 -23.73 -11.46 1.88
C GLU A 14 -22.79 -10.25 1.95
N LEU A 15 -23.33 -9.07 2.33
CA LEU A 15 -22.53 -7.87 2.51
C LEU A 15 -21.46 -8.02 3.61
N GLN A 16 -21.77 -8.71 4.71
CA GLN A 16 -20.80 -8.98 5.77
C GLN A 16 -19.67 -9.92 5.30
N ALA A 17 -20.00 -10.93 4.51
CA ALA A 17 -19.01 -11.85 3.93
C ALA A 17 -18.07 -11.11 2.97
N ASP A 18 -18.62 -10.22 2.14
CA ASP A 18 -17.82 -9.37 1.24
C ASP A 18 -16.88 -8.45 2.01
N VAL A 19 -17.37 -7.76 3.04
CA VAL A 19 -16.52 -6.90 3.89
C VAL A 19 -15.40 -7.71 4.54
N ALA A 20 -15.70 -8.89 5.08
CA ALA A 20 -14.69 -9.76 5.69
C ALA A 20 -13.65 -10.24 4.64
N ALA A 21 -14.08 -10.56 3.42
CA ALA A 21 -13.18 -10.92 2.32
C ALA A 21 -12.26 -9.75 1.95
N TYR A 22 -12.80 -8.54 1.84
CA TYR A 22 -12.00 -7.34 1.58
C TYR A 22 -10.97 -7.06 2.68
N GLU A 23 -11.35 -7.21 3.95
CA GLU A 23 -10.41 -7.05 5.07
C GLU A 23 -9.32 -8.13 5.07
N SER A 24 -9.66 -9.38 4.74
CA SER A 24 -8.70 -10.47 4.58
C SER A 24 -7.70 -10.19 3.45
N ILE A 25 -8.19 -9.76 2.28
CA ILE A 25 -7.33 -9.38 1.15
C ILE A 25 -6.42 -8.22 1.55
N PHE A 26 -6.94 -7.23 2.26
CA PHE A 26 -6.12 -6.11 2.72
C PHE A 26 -5.05 -6.54 3.73
N ALA A 27 -5.37 -7.43 4.66
CA ALA A 27 -4.40 -7.99 5.60
C ALA A 27 -3.30 -8.78 4.88
N GLU A 28 -3.67 -9.57 3.87
CA GLU A 28 -2.72 -10.32 3.05
C GLU A 28 -1.82 -9.40 2.22
N LEU A 29 -2.39 -8.37 1.59
CA LEU A 29 -1.63 -7.34 0.88
C LEU A 29 -0.67 -6.60 1.81
N THR A 30 -1.08 -6.29 3.04
CA THR A 30 -0.22 -5.66 4.05
C THR A 30 0.95 -6.56 4.46
N ARG A 31 0.74 -7.88 4.47
CA ARG A 31 1.78 -8.86 4.78
C ARG A 31 2.73 -9.10 3.61
N ALA A 32 2.20 -9.13 2.38
CA ALA A 32 2.95 -9.54 1.18
C ALA A 32 3.62 -8.36 0.46
N MET A 33 3.09 -7.14 0.58
CA MET A 33 3.60 -5.97 -0.12
C MET A 33 4.55 -5.13 0.73
N ASP A 34 5.49 -4.54 0.02
CA ASP A 34 6.31 -3.44 0.51
C ASP A 34 5.43 -2.26 0.98
N PRO A 35 5.64 -1.71 2.20
CA PRO A 35 4.83 -0.62 2.73
C PRO A 35 4.74 0.60 1.82
N ALA A 36 5.83 0.95 1.11
CA ALA A 36 5.80 2.06 0.15
C ALA A 36 4.93 1.74 -1.08
N ALA A 37 4.96 0.50 -1.56
CA ALA A 37 4.11 0.06 -2.66
C ALA A 37 2.63 0.04 -2.24
N LEU A 38 2.32 -0.45 -1.02
CA LEU A 38 0.96 -0.45 -0.50
C LEU A 38 0.40 0.97 -0.35
N LEU A 39 1.19 1.90 0.18
CA LEU A 39 0.81 3.31 0.28
C LEU A 39 0.51 3.92 -1.10
N LYS A 40 1.28 3.54 -2.13
CA LYS A 40 1.04 3.97 -3.51
C LYS A 40 -0.30 3.44 -4.03
N VAL A 41 -0.60 2.16 -3.83
CA VAL A 41 -1.89 1.55 -4.22
C VAL A 41 -3.06 2.27 -3.54
N LEU A 42 -3.00 2.48 -2.22
CA LEU A 42 -4.03 3.20 -1.47
C LEU A 42 -4.23 4.63 -1.98
N THR A 43 -3.13 5.33 -2.32
CA THR A 43 -3.19 6.66 -2.92
C THR A 43 -3.92 6.65 -4.27
N TYR A 44 -3.66 5.64 -5.12
CA TYR A 44 -4.37 5.49 -6.40
C TYR A 44 -5.84 5.17 -6.19
N LEU A 45 -6.18 4.28 -5.25
CA LEU A 45 -7.56 3.96 -4.92
C LEU A 45 -8.33 5.20 -4.47
N GLY A 46 -7.77 5.99 -3.55
CA GLY A 46 -8.41 7.24 -3.10
C GLY A 46 -8.61 8.26 -4.23
N ARG A 47 -7.67 8.35 -5.18
CA ARG A 47 -7.81 9.21 -6.37
C ARG A 47 -8.89 8.70 -7.32
N ASN A 48 -8.93 7.40 -7.58
CA ASN A 48 -9.92 6.80 -8.46
C ASN A 48 -11.32 6.91 -7.88
N ALA A 49 -11.50 6.66 -6.58
CA ALA A 49 -12.79 6.84 -5.91
C ALA A 49 -13.32 8.28 -6.06
N LYS A 50 -12.45 9.28 -5.88
CA LYS A 50 -12.81 10.70 -6.08
C LYS A 50 -13.14 11.02 -7.54
N ARG A 51 -12.41 10.43 -8.49
CA ARG A 51 -12.67 10.61 -9.93
C ARG A 51 -14.02 10.01 -10.33
N GLU A 52 -14.29 8.78 -9.90
CA GLU A 52 -15.55 8.08 -10.17
C GLU A 52 -16.74 8.82 -9.56
N ALA A 53 -16.60 9.33 -8.33
CA ALA A 53 -17.64 10.15 -7.73
C ALA A 53 -17.87 11.49 -8.45
N SER A 54 -16.82 12.06 -9.06
CA SER A 54 -16.96 13.24 -9.92
C SER A 54 -17.65 12.89 -11.25
N GLU A 55 -17.32 11.77 -11.87
CA GLU A 55 -17.91 11.29 -13.12
C GLU A 55 -19.41 10.98 -12.95
N ASN A 56 -19.77 10.39 -11.81
CA ASN A 56 -21.14 9.96 -11.51
C ASN A 56 -21.94 10.97 -10.64
N GLN A 57 -21.34 12.12 -10.29
CA GLN A 57 -21.95 13.15 -9.42
C GLN A 57 -22.40 12.61 -8.04
N THR A 58 -21.71 11.61 -7.50
CA THR A 58 -22.06 10.94 -6.22
C THR A 58 -21.23 11.41 -5.03
N TYR A 59 -20.51 12.53 -5.14
CA TYR A 59 -19.58 13.03 -4.12
C TYR A 59 -20.21 13.28 -2.74
N ASP A 60 -21.49 13.67 -2.70
CA ASP A 60 -22.21 13.92 -1.43
C ASP A 60 -22.82 12.66 -0.81
N SER A 61 -22.79 11.53 -1.51
CA SER A 61 -23.33 10.28 -0.98
C SER A 61 -22.58 9.86 0.29
N LEU A 62 -23.34 9.35 1.26
CA LEU A 62 -22.77 8.87 2.52
C LEU A 62 -21.77 7.73 2.28
N GLU A 63 -22.07 6.84 1.34
CA GLU A 63 -21.23 5.71 1.00
C GLU A 63 -19.90 6.15 0.36
N HIS A 64 -19.91 7.15 -0.53
CA HIS A 64 -18.66 7.70 -1.05
C HIS A 64 -17.79 8.31 0.05
N ARG A 65 -18.39 9.11 0.95
CA ARG A 65 -17.67 9.70 2.09
C ARG A 65 -17.07 8.65 3.01
N ARG A 66 -17.81 7.57 3.29
CA ARG A 66 -17.33 6.42 4.08
C ARG A 66 -16.17 5.72 3.40
N LEU A 67 -16.26 5.47 2.09
CA LEU A 67 -15.19 4.84 1.31
C LEU A 67 -13.91 5.67 1.36
N VAL A 68 -13.99 6.97 1.08
CA VAL A 68 -12.83 7.87 1.13
C VAL A 68 -12.22 7.91 2.53
N ALA A 69 -13.05 8.05 3.57
CA ALA A 69 -12.56 8.07 4.95
C ALA A 69 -11.88 6.75 5.34
N ARG A 70 -12.37 5.60 4.87
CA ARG A 70 -11.75 4.30 5.11
C ARG A 70 -10.40 4.20 4.42
N ILE A 71 -10.30 4.61 3.16
CA ILE A 71 -9.01 4.62 2.42
C ILE A 71 -8.00 5.53 3.13
N ASP A 72 -8.41 6.74 3.54
CA ASP A 72 -7.53 7.67 4.26
C ASP A 72 -7.06 7.08 5.60
N ALA A 73 -7.93 6.41 6.35
CA ALA A 73 -7.55 5.72 7.59
C ALA A 73 -6.50 4.62 7.36
N LEU A 74 -6.66 3.82 6.30
CA LEU A 74 -5.68 2.79 5.93
C LEU A 74 -4.34 3.42 5.51
N MET A 75 -4.37 4.54 4.78
CA MET A 75 -3.16 5.28 4.42
C MET A 75 -2.39 5.77 5.66
N VAL A 76 -3.10 6.30 6.66
CA VAL A 76 -2.50 6.76 7.92
C VAL A 76 -1.81 5.62 8.67
N GLN A 77 -2.36 4.40 8.62
CA GLN A 77 -1.75 3.22 9.24
C GLN A 77 -0.46 2.77 8.53
N VAL A 78 -0.43 2.82 7.20
CA VAL A 78 0.72 2.35 6.39
C VAL A 78 1.84 3.39 6.31
N GLN A 79 1.51 4.68 6.40
CA GLN A 79 2.47 5.78 6.20
C GLN A 79 3.71 5.75 7.09
N PRO A 80 3.64 5.42 8.40
CA PRO A 80 4.83 5.32 9.26
C PRO A 80 5.81 4.25 8.79
N GLU A 81 5.31 3.08 8.39
CA GLU A 81 6.15 1.97 7.93
C GLU A 81 6.83 2.29 6.60
N ALA A 82 6.08 2.89 5.65
CA ALA A 82 6.66 3.39 4.40
C ALA A 82 7.78 4.43 4.64
N ARG A 83 7.61 5.32 5.64
CA ARG A 83 8.64 6.31 6.01
C ARG A 83 9.88 5.64 6.61
N LYS A 84 9.72 4.71 7.54
CA LYS A 84 10.84 3.97 8.15
C LYS A 84 11.66 3.24 7.09
N GLN A 85 10.96 2.60 6.16
CA GLN A 85 11.58 1.88 5.07
C GLN A 85 12.36 2.82 4.12
N ALA A 86 11.77 3.96 3.75
CA ALA A 86 12.45 4.97 2.92
C ALA A 86 13.74 5.50 3.58
N ILE A 87 13.70 5.75 4.89
CA ILE A 87 14.89 6.15 5.67
C ILE A 87 15.95 5.05 5.63
N SER A 88 15.55 3.80 5.86
CA SER A 88 16.46 2.65 5.85
C SER A 88 17.13 2.45 4.50
N GLN A 89 16.36 2.53 3.41
CA GLN A 89 16.90 2.45 2.04
C GLN A 89 17.87 3.59 1.74
N ARG A 90 17.57 4.82 2.18
CA ARG A 90 18.49 5.97 2.02
C ARG A 90 19.80 5.74 2.77
N ASN A 91 19.72 5.24 3.99
CA ASN A 91 20.90 4.96 4.81
C ASN A 91 21.76 3.86 4.17
N GLU A 92 21.15 2.79 3.67
CA GLU A 92 21.85 1.71 2.96
C GLU A 92 22.55 2.23 1.70
N GLN A 93 21.85 3.02 0.86
CA GLN A 93 22.46 3.62 -0.32
C GLN A 93 23.64 4.53 0.03
N ASN A 94 23.53 5.33 1.10
CA ASN A 94 24.63 6.16 1.58
C ASN A 94 25.81 5.32 2.08
N HIS A 95 25.53 4.21 2.77
CA HIS A 95 26.55 3.29 3.24
C HIS A 95 27.33 2.67 2.06
N LEU A 96 26.62 2.15 1.06
CA LEU A 96 27.21 1.61 -0.16
C LEU A 96 28.05 2.64 -0.92
N ARG A 97 27.57 3.88 -1.03
CA ARG A 97 28.34 4.99 -1.64
C ARG A 97 29.64 5.25 -0.89
N LYS A 98 29.61 5.29 0.44
CA LYS A 98 30.81 5.48 1.28
C LYS A 98 31.79 4.32 1.12
N GLN A 99 31.32 3.07 1.11
CA GLN A 99 32.18 1.91 0.88
C GLN A 99 32.86 1.98 -0.49
N ARG A 100 32.11 2.26 -1.56
CA ARG A 100 32.66 2.42 -2.92
C ARG A 100 33.72 3.52 -2.98
N ALA A 101 33.47 4.67 -2.33
CA ALA A 101 34.44 5.76 -2.27
C ALA A 101 35.73 5.37 -1.54
N LYS A 102 35.63 4.61 -0.42
CA LYS A 102 36.79 4.07 0.29
C LYS A 102 37.60 3.12 -0.61
N HIS A 103 36.95 2.15 -1.25
CA HIS A 103 37.61 1.21 -2.16
C HIS A 103 38.31 1.92 -3.34
N GLN A 104 37.70 2.97 -3.88
CA GLN A 104 38.33 3.79 -4.93
C GLN A 104 39.57 4.52 -4.41
N ALA A 105 39.49 5.13 -3.23
CA ALA A 105 40.63 5.81 -2.60
C ALA A 105 41.77 4.84 -2.27
N ASP A 106 41.46 3.67 -1.73
CA ASP A 106 42.44 2.63 -1.39
C ASP A 106 43.09 2.07 -2.66
N SER A 107 42.30 1.80 -3.71
CA SER A 107 42.82 1.37 -5.00
C SER A 107 43.75 2.42 -5.62
N LYS A 108 43.45 3.71 -5.50
CA LYS A 108 44.32 4.80 -5.97
C LYS A 108 45.64 4.82 -5.21
N ARG A 109 45.60 4.75 -3.87
CA ARG A 109 46.81 4.70 -3.02
C ARG A 109 47.71 3.51 -3.35
N GLN A 110 47.14 2.33 -3.58
CA GLN A 110 47.91 1.14 -3.96
C GLN A 110 48.59 1.26 -5.34
N ARG A 111 48.01 2.03 -6.27
CA ARG A 111 48.60 2.29 -7.59
C ARG A 111 49.72 3.32 -7.51
N GLU A 112 49.57 4.34 -6.67
CA GLU A 112 50.56 5.41 -6.48
C GLU A 112 51.75 4.96 -5.64
N GLY A 113 51.54 4.14 -4.60
CA GLY A 113 52.64 3.60 -3.76
C GLY A 113 53.42 2.43 -4.37
N LYS A 114 53.08 2.00 -5.59
CA LYS A 114 53.82 1.01 -6.38
C LYS A 114 54.69 1.64 -7.48
N ARG A 115 54.69 2.97 -7.59
CA ARG A 115 55.62 3.74 -8.42
C ARG A 115 56.71 4.32 -7.54
#